data_AF-A0A6N6L9W7-F1
#
_entry.id   AF-A0A6N6L9W7-F1
#
_cell.length_a   1.000
_cell.length_b   1.000
_cell.length_c   1.000
_cell.angle_alpha   90.00
_cell.angle_beta   90.00
_cell.angle_gamma   90.00
#
_symmetry.space_group_name_H-M   'P 1'
#
loop_
_entity.id
_entity.type
_entity.pdbx_description
1 polymer ?
#
loop_
_entity_poly.entity_id
_entity_poly.type
_entity_poly.pdbx_seq_one_letter_code
_entity_poly.pdbx_strand_id
1 'polypeptide(L)'
;MTATSTTDRILVLDADLAPALSVARSLREIGLVVDVASHVQKPLTGYSRAIDTCRIYPDPLSQPDAFIDWMRGVTEANPYALIIPVTERTLSPLLHQRDRIDDRRIAMAPTESLKIALDKAATVALADAIGIPVPRSVRVAHLDDLPSARAQFDFPIVIKPVSSVGTDHARNVQLTVSYAFDDNELRAHVTHALRYGEVILQEYFRGDGEGIELLADRGEVVYAFQHRRLHEVPLTGGGSSLRMSVDIAPPLLDAARRLMAAMKWHGVAMVEFKHDPASGQFRLMEVNGRFWGSLPLAAAAGANFPAMLYTLLCRGKADLPPPARPGVICRNLARDVDWLEHIACKNAPPRLVRIPSWGSVLKDTALCIHWRHRFDVQRLTDPLPGLVDMQRIAASYWQRYRRRRADNHLLAAQRRAWSNGTVRQALGSASRVLFVCYGNINRSAIAHCQASAALPDTVQIDSAGFHTQAQRPADPVMADVAQAHGTDLSAWSSTHLSADMANAASIVFVMELSHLKAMQASFPDASRRTFLLGMAAPLADENGEIPDPYGKPVAVYERVFNQVTRNVKALTAMLTASRP
;
A
#
# COMPACT_ATOMS: atom_id res chain seq x y z
N MET A 1 15.29 -50.64 -24.33
CA MET A 1 15.76 -49.25 -24.29
C MET A 1 15.08 -48.57 -23.11
N THR A 2 15.77 -48.50 -21.97
CA THR A 2 15.29 -47.83 -20.76
C THR A 2 15.31 -46.33 -21.01
N ALA A 3 14.13 -45.74 -21.24
CA ALA A 3 13.98 -44.30 -21.26
C ALA A 3 14.41 -43.76 -19.88
N THR A 4 15.56 -43.09 -19.83
CA THR A 4 15.95 -42.25 -18.71
C THR A 4 14.86 -41.20 -18.56
N SER A 5 13.96 -41.41 -17.61
CA SER A 5 12.96 -40.42 -17.17
C SER A 5 13.72 -39.18 -16.71
N THR A 6 13.87 -38.19 -17.58
CA THR A 6 14.43 -36.89 -17.22
C THR A 6 13.40 -36.18 -16.36
N THR A 7 13.72 -35.96 -15.09
CA THR A 7 12.87 -35.21 -14.17
C THR A 7 12.55 -33.83 -14.73
N ASP A 8 11.26 -33.50 -14.82
CA ASP A 8 10.81 -32.20 -15.33
C ASP A 8 11.34 -31.05 -14.46
N ARG A 9 11.78 -30.00 -15.15
CA ARG A 9 12.33 -28.79 -14.55
C ARG A 9 11.33 -27.64 -14.66
N ILE A 10 11.08 -26.97 -13.55
CA ILE A 10 10.09 -25.89 -13.43
C ILE A 10 10.78 -24.58 -13.06
N LEU A 11 10.40 -23.48 -13.69
CA LEU A 11 10.83 -22.13 -13.31
C LEU A 11 9.71 -21.42 -12.53
N VAL A 12 9.97 -21.01 -11.30
CA VAL A 12 9.03 -20.24 -10.48
C VAL A 12 9.50 -18.79 -10.39
N LEU A 13 8.66 -17.85 -10.84
CA LEU A 13 8.98 -16.42 -10.77
C LEU A 13 8.55 -15.82 -9.41
N ASP A 14 8.97 -14.58 -9.14
CA ASP A 14 8.62 -13.82 -7.94
C ASP A 14 9.12 -14.46 -6.63
N ALA A 15 10.33 -15.04 -6.69
CA ALA A 15 10.95 -15.79 -5.59
C ALA A 15 11.13 -14.98 -4.28
N ASP A 16 10.95 -13.66 -4.30
CA ASP A 16 10.96 -12.79 -3.13
C ASP A 16 9.72 -12.90 -2.24
N LEU A 17 8.64 -13.49 -2.73
CA LEU A 17 7.35 -13.56 -2.05
C LEU A 17 7.05 -14.96 -1.48
N ALA A 18 6.30 -15.00 -0.38
CA ALA A 18 5.95 -16.26 0.30
C ALA A 18 5.15 -17.27 -0.56
N PRO A 19 4.22 -16.85 -1.45
CA PRO A 19 3.56 -17.81 -2.34
C PRO A 19 4.53 -18.55 -3.26
N ALA A 20 5.58 -17.89 -3.77
CA ALA A 20 6.60 -18.55 -4.61
C ALA A 20 7.38 -19.61 -3.83
N LEU A 21 7.70 -19.35 -2.56
CA LEU A 21 8.29 -20.34 -1.65
C LEU A 21 7.37 -21.55 -1.45
N SER A 22 6.05 -21.32 -1.33
CA SER A 22 5.08 -22.40 -1.19
C SER A 22 4.94 -23.22 -2.47
N VAL A 23 4.98 -22.58 -3.65
CA VAL A 23 5.03 -23.26 -4.95
C VAL A 23 6.29 -24.12 -5.04
N ALA A 24 7.46 -23.56 -4.75
CA ALA A 24 8.73 -24.29 -4.83
C ALA A 24 8.77 -25.52 -3.91
N ARG A 25 8.34 -25.38 -2.65
CA ARG A 25 8.24 -26.49 -1.69
C ARG A 25 7.31 -27.59 -2.19
N SER A 26 6.13 -27.23 -2.68
CA SER A 26 5.14 -28.18 -3.21
C SER A 26 5.69 -28.98 -4.40
N LEU A 27 6.32 -28.30 -5.36
CA LEU A 27 6.86 -28.96 -6.55
C LEU A 27 8.06 -29.86 -6.22
N ARG A 28 8.89 -29.47 -5.25
CA ARG A 28 9.97 -30.32 -4.74
C ARG A 28 9.43 -31.57 -4.05
N GLU A 29 8.34 -31.46 -3.28
CA GLU A 29 7.72 -32.59 -2.58
C GLU A 29 7.22 -33.68 -3.55
N ILE A 30 6.85 -33.32 -4.78
CA ILE A 30 6.48 -34.28 -5.85
C ILE A 30 7.66 -34.68 -6.76
N GLY A 31 8.90 -34.34 -6.37
CA GLY A 31 10.12 -34.81 -7.01
C GLY A 31 10.58 -34.04 -8.24
N LEU A 32 10.10 -32.81 -8.46
CA LEU A 32 10.53 -31.97 -9.59
C LEU A 32 11.82 -31.20 -9.30
N VAL A 33 12.52 -30.81 -10.36
CA VAL A 33 13.64 -29.85 -10.30
C VAL A 33 13.06 -28.44 -10.34
N VAL A 34 13.40 -27.60 -9.38
CA VAL A 34 12.79 -26.28 -9.19
C VAL A 34 13.85 -25.20 -9.27
N ASP A 35 13.86 -24.46 -10.37
CA ASP A 35 14.57 -23.19 -10.48
C ASP A 35 13.65 -22.05 -10.08
N VAL A 36 14.19 -21.00 -9.46
CA VAL A 36 13.43 -19.81 -9.07
C VAL A 36 14.08 -18.54 -9.60
N ALA A 37 13.30 -17.49 -9.80
CA ALA A 37 13.82 -16.20 -10.21
C ALA A 37 13.13 -15.00 -9.53
N SER A 38 13.87 -13.91 -9.33
CA SER A 38 13.36 -12.67 -8.74
C SER A 38 14.12 -11.43 -9.24
N HIS A 39 13.51 -10.26 -9.14
CA HIS A 39 14.18 -8.97 -9.34
C HIS A 39 15.10 -8.54 -8.19
N VAL A 40 14.97 -9.14 -6.99
CA VAL A 40 15.83 -8.83 -5.84
C VAL A 40 16.95 -9.87 -5.70
N GLN A 41 18.15 -9.41 -5.38
CA GLN A 41 19.35 -10.27 -5.31
C GLN A 41 19.29 -11.39 -4.26
N LYS A 42 18.60 -11.17 -3.15
CA LYS A 42 18.49 -12.14 -2.05
C LYS A 42 17.02 -12.46 -1.82
N PRO A 43 16.33 -13.15 -2.75
CA PRO A 43 14.92 -13.45 -2.59
C PRO A 43 14.71 -14.43 -1.42
N LEU A 44 13.55 -14.35 -0.76
CA LEU A 44 13.23 -15.22 0.38
C LEU A 44 13.32 -16.71 0.01
N THR A 45 12.79 -17.08 -1.15
CA THR A 45 12.79 -18.45 -1.66
C THR A 45 14.21 -18.94 -2.00
N GLY A 46 15.14 -18.03 -2.28
CA GLY A 46 16.55 -18.33 -2.56
C GLY A 46 17.29 -19.02 -1.41
N TYR A 47 16.74 -18.99 -0.19
CA TYR A 47 17.30 -19.66 0.99
C TYR A 47 16.69 -21.05 1.25
N SER A 48 15.70 -21.46 0.46
CA SER A 48 15.00 -22.73 0.66
C SER A 48 15.85 -23.90 0.21
N ARG A 49 15.74 -25.03 0.90
CA ARG A 49 16.27 -26.32 0.40
C ARG A 49 15.43 -26.93 -0.73
N ALA A 50 14.30 -26.30 -1.07
CA ALA A 50 13.37 -26.81 -2.08
C ALA A 50 13.69 -26.36 -3.52
N ILE A 51 14.81 -25.66 -3.71
CA ILE A 51 15.21 -25.12 -5.01
C ILE A 51 16.57 -25.66 -5.45
N ASP A 52 16.81 -25.70 -6.75
CA ASP A 52 18.05 -26.13 -7.37
C ASP A 52 18.89 -24.93 -7.86
N THR A 53 18.24 -23.92 -8.48
CA THR A 53 18.90 -22.69 -8.94
C THR A 53 18.09 -21.44 -8.57
N CYS A 54 18.77 -20.35 -8.24
CA CYS A 54 18.17 -19.03 -8.09
C CYS A 54 18.75 -18.05 -9.12
N ARG A 55 17.89 -17.41 -9.92
CA ARG A 55 18.27 -16.45 -10.97
C ARG A 55 17.73 -15.06 -10.67
N ILE A 56 18.34 -14.04 -11.27
CA ILE A 56 17.92 -12.64 -11.16
C ILE A 56 17.43 -12.13 -12.51
N TYR A 57 16.28 -11.45 -12.52
CA TYR A 57 15.70 -10.79 -13.69
C TYR A 57 15.58 -9.27 -13.48
N PRO A 58 15.48 -8.45 -14.54
CA PRO A 58 15.16 -7.02 -14.42
C PRO A 58 13.78 -6.79 -13.81
N ASP A 59 13.61 -5.74 -12.99
CA ASP A 59 12.33 -5.43 -12.35
C ASP A 59 11.21 -5.22 -13.39
N PRO A 60 10.19 -6.09 -13.45
CA PRO A 60 9.16 -6.05 -14.49
C PRO A 60 8.29 -4.79 -14.46
N LEU A 61 8.20 -4.11 -13.30
CA LEU A 61 7.38 -2.89 -13.17
C LEU A 61 8.08 -1.66 -13.74
N SER A 62 9.41 -1.59 -13.62
CA SER A 62 10.20 -0.46 -14.10
C SER A 62 10.85 -0.71 -15.46
N GLN A 63 11.11 -1.98 -15.80
CA GLN A 63 11.84 -2.39 -17.01
C GLN A 63 11.16 -3.60 -17.68
N PRO A 64 9.90 -3.48 -18.15
CA PRO A 64 9.14 -4.59 -18.71
C PRO A 64 9.80 -5.23 -19.93
N ASP A 65 10.37 -4.45 -20.86
CA ASP A 65 11.01 -4.99 -22.07
C ASP A 65 12.27 -5.81 -21.75
N ALA A 66 13.12 -5.30 -20.85
CA ALA A 66 14.31 -6.01 -20.41
C ALA A 66 13.96 -7.33 -19.68
N PHE A 67 12.85 -7.34 -18.93
CA PHE A 67 12.33 -8.57 -18.33
C PHE A 67 11.89 -9.58 -19.39
N ILE A 68 11.21 -9.15 -20.45
CA ILE A 68 10.79 -10.04 -21.55
C ILE A 68 12.00 -10.58 -22.33
N ASP A 69 13.01 -9.76 -22.60
CA ASP A 69 14.24 -10.22 -23.25
C ASP A 69 15.01 -11.23 -22.38
N TRP A 70 15.03 -11.02 -21.06
CA TRP A 70 15.56 -12.00 -20.11
C TRP A 70 14.76 -13.32 -20.13
N MET A 71 13.42 -13.24 -20.19
CA MET A 71 12.54 -14.41 -20.28
C MET A 71 12.79 -15.23 -21.54
N ARG A 72 13.06 -14.58 -22.67
CA ARG A 72 13.47 -15.28 -23.91
C ARG A 72 14.82 -15.96 -23.73
N GLY A 73 15.83 -15.24 -23.25
CA GLY A 73 17.16 -15.80 -23.06
C GLY A 73 17.18 -16.99 -22.09
N VAL A 74 16.40 -16.94 -21.00
CA VAL A 74 16.39 -18.03 -20.01
C VAL A 74 15.69 -19.29 -20.52
N THR A 75 14.65 -19.14 -21.34
CA THR A 75 13.89 -20.26 -21.93
C THR A 75 14.60 -20.88 -23.12
N GLU A 76 15.33 -20.08 -23.90
CA GLU A 76 16.24 -20.58 -24.94
C GLU A 76 17.42 -21.37 -24.33
N ALA A 77 17.97 -20.89 -23.22
CA ALA A 77 19.12 -21.53 -22.56
C ALA A 77 18.76 -22.76 -21.72
N ASN A 78 17.50 -22.92 -21.29
CA ASN A 78 17.09 -23.99 -20.37
C ASN A 78 15.70 -24.53 -20.76
N PRO A 79 15.54 -25.83 -21.04
CA PRO A 79 14.24 -26.41 -21.36
C PRO A 79 13.39 -26.60 -20.09
N TYR A 80 12.59 -25.59 -19.74
CA TYR A 80 11.59 -25.72 -18.68
C TYR A 80 10.35 -26.46 -19.18
N ALA A 81 9.82 -27.39 -18.39
CA ALA A 81 8.55 -28.05 -18.64
C ALA A 81 7.36 -27.11 -18.36
N LEU A 82 7.51 -26.26 -17.34
CA LEU A 82 6.55 -25.23 -16.96
C LEU A 82 7.25 -24.02 -16.35
N ILE A 83 6.69 -22.84 -16.57
CA ILE A 83 7.09 -21.56 -15.99
C ILE A 83 5.89 -21.00 -15.26
N ILE A 84 6.05 -20.64 -14.00
CA ILE A 84 4.96 -20.21 -13.12
C ILE A 84 5.18 -18.74 -12.73
N PRO A 85 4.47 -17.79 -13.38
CA PRO A 85 4.32 -16.44 -12.83
C PRO A 85 3.44 -16.51 -11.58
N VAL A 86 3.97 -16.09 -10.44
CA VAL A 86 3.25 -16.22 -9.16
C VAL A 86 2.41 -15.00 -8.87
N THR A 87 2.79 -13.82 -9.37
CA THR A 87 2.09 -12.57 -9.12
C THR A 87 1.81 -11.78 -10.40
N GLU A 88 0.91 -10.80 -10.27
CA GLU A 88 0.59 -9.87 -11.35
C GLU A 88 1.79 -9.06 -11.84
N ARG A 89 2.81 -8.88 -11.00
CA ARG A 89 4.07 -8.20 -11.35
C ARG A 89 4.74 -8.84 -12.57
N THR A 90 4.80 -10.16 -12.63
CA THR A 90 5.40 -10.88 -13.76
C THR A 90 4.35 -11.27 -14.78
N LEU A 91 3.14 -11.61 -14.33
CA LEU A 91 2.05 -12.02 -15.21
C LEU A 91 1.61 -10.91 -16.18
N SER A 92 1.53 -9.66 -15.71
CA SER A 92 1.03 -8.56 -16.53
C SER A 92 1.96 -8.26 -17.73
N PRO A 93 3.28 -8.06 -17.58
CA PRO A 93 4.17 -7.90 -18.72
C PRO A 93 4.18 -9.10 -19.69
N LEU A 94 4.10 -10.34 -19.17
CA LEU A 94 4.01 -11.56 -19.99
C LEU A 94 2.73 -11.58 -20.83
N LEU A 95 1.61 -11.11 -20.29
CA LEU A 95 0.34 -11.01 -21.01
C LEU A 95 0.39 -9.92 -22.08
N HIS A 96 0.92 -8.72 -21.76
CA HIS A 96 0.99 -7.60 -22.69
C HIS A 96 1.93 -7.86 -23.86
N GLN A 97 2.99 -8.63 -23.64
CA GLN A 97 4.01 -8.94 -24.64
C GLN A 97 3.99 -10.42 -25.05
N ARG A 98 2.82 -11.05 -24.99
CA ARG A 98 2.62 -12.48 -25.26
C ARG A 98 3.14 -12.89 -26.64
N ASP A 99 3.07 -12.01 -27.64
CA ASP A 99 3.57 -12.26 -29.00
C ASP A 99 5.10 -12.38 -29.09
N ARG A 100 5.85 -11.91 -28.07
CA ARG A 100 7.31 -11.96 -28.01
C ARG A 100 7.85 -13.24 -27.35
N ILE A 101 6.99 -14.09 -26.80
CA ILE A 101 7.41 -15.26 -26.00
C ILE A 101 6.63 -16.51 -26.41
N ASP A 102 7.27 -17.69 -26.34
CA ASP A 102 6.53 -18.95 -26.39
C ASP A 102 5.84 -19.16 -25.03
N ASP A 103 4.54 -18.90 -25.02
CA ASP A 103 3.69 -18.91 -23.84
C ASP A 103 3.13 -20.30 -23.50
N ARG A 104 3.33 -21.30 -24.36
CA ARG A 104 2.74 -22.65 -24.22
C ARG A 104 3.13 -23.34 -22.92
N ARG A 105 4.30 -22.97 -22.38
CA ARG A 105 4.85 -23.52 -21.14
C ARG A 105 4.70 -22.56 -19.95
N ILE A 106 3.98 -21.45 -20.12
CA ILE A 106 3.75 -20.50 -19.03
C ILE A 106 2.38 -20.78 -18.43
N ALA A 107 2.32 -20.94 -17.11
CA ALA A 107 1.09 -21.19 -16.37
C ALA A 107 0.21 -19.93 -16.30
N MET A 108 -0.38 -19.56 -17.43
CA MET A 108 -1.30 -18.44 -17.59
C MET A 108 -2.62 -18.92 -18.17
N ALA A 109 -3.72 -18.35 -17.70
CA ALA A 109 -5.04 -18.54 -18.31
C ALA A 109 -5.07 -17.97 -19.75
N PRO A 110 -6.09 -18.33 -20.56
CA PRO A 110 -6.29 -17.72 -21.87
C PRO A 110 -6.36 -16.19 -21.80
N THR A 111 -5.83 -15.50 -22.83
CA THR A 111 -5.69 -14.03 -22.84
C THR A 111 -6.98 -13.31 -22.48
N GLU A 112 -8.08 -13.69 -23.12
CA GLU A 112 -9.38 -13.02 -22.93
C GLU A 112 -9.92 -13.23 -21.51
N SER A 113 -9.77 -14.44 -20.96
CA SER A 113 -10.13 -14.74 -19.57
C SER A 113 -9.32 -13.89 -18.59
N LEU A 114 -7.99 -13.82 -18.81
CA LEU A 114 -7.09 -13.12 -17.91
C LEU A 114 -7.28 -11.60 -17.95
N LYS A 115 -7.55 -11.01 -19.12
CA LYS A 115 -7.93 -9.59 -19.23
C LYS A 115 -9.14 -9.25 -18.38
N ILE A 116 -10.18 -10.10 -18.39
CA ILE A 116 -11.36 -9.91 -17.55
C ILE A 116 -10.98 -9.96 -16.06
N ALA A 117 -10.18 -10.94 -15.63
CA ALA A 117 -9.79 -11.08 -14.22
C ALA A 117 -8.90 -9.93 -13.71
N LEU A 118 -8.01 -9.40 -14.56
CA LEU A 118 -7.14 -8.27 -14.21
C LEU A 118 -7.89 -6.92 -14.20
N ASP A 119 -9.00 -6.82 -14.91
CA ASP A 119 -9.87 -5.64 -14.91
C ASP A 119 -11.06 -5.85 -13.96
N LYS A 120 -11.02 -5.16 -12.81
CA LYS A 120 -12.08 -5.26 -11.80
C LYS A 120 -13.45 -4.83 -12.34
N ALA A 121 -13.50 -3.83 -13.21
CA ALA A 121 -14.76 -3.39 -13.80
C ALA A 121 -15.32 -4.44 -14.76
N ALA A 122 -14.47 -5.05 -15.59
CA ALA A 122 -14.86 -6.14 -16.47
C ALA A 122 -15.33 -7.38 -15.69
N THR A 123 -14.63 -7.74 -14.59
CA THR A 123 -15.04 -8.83 -13.70
C THR A 123 -16.42 -8.57 -13.09
N VAL A 124 -16.67 -7.36 -12.57
CA VAL A 124 -17.96 -6.96 -11.98
C VAL A 124 -19.07 -6.97 -13.03
N ALA A 125 -18.82 -6.41 -14.21
CA ALA A 125 -19.80 -6.39 -15.30
C ALA A 125 -20.18 -7.80 -15.77
N LEU A 126 -19.20 -8.71 -15.90
CA LEU A 126 -19.47 -10.11 -16.22
C LEU A 126 -20.29 -10.78 -15.12
N ALA A 127 -19.92 -10.58 -13.86
CA ALA A 127 -20.61 -11.14 -12.71
C ALA A 127 -22.09 -10.70 -12.65
N ASP A 128 -22.34 -9.40 -12.84
CA ASP A 128 -23.70 -8.84 -12.87
C ASP A 128 -24.52 -9.41 -14.04
N ALA A 129 -23.93 -9.48 -15.24
CA ALA A 129 -24.58 -10.04 -16.43
C ALA A 129 -24.97 -11.52 -16.27
N ILE A 130 -24.18 -12.28 -15.50
CA ILE A 130 -24.50 -13.68 -15.18
C ILE A 130 -25.23 -13.83 -13.84
N GLY A 131 -25.72 -12.76 -13.20
CA GLY A 131 -26.56 -12.82 -12.00
C GLY A 131 -25.82 -13.23 -10.71
N ILE A 132 -24.54 -12.86 -10.58
CA ILE A 132 -23.76 -13.01 -9.35
C ILE A 132 -23.80 -11.67 -8.59
N PRO A 133 -24.18 -11.67 -7.28
CA PRO A 133 -24.25 -10.44 -6.50
C PRO A 133 -22.91 -9.69 -6.45
N VAL A 134 -22.92 -8.44 -6.88
CA VAL A 134 -21.80 -7.48 -6.80
C VAL A 134 -22.20 -6.25 -5.97
N PRO A 135 -21.26 -5.54 -5.34
CA PRO A 135 -21.60 -4.30 -4.64
C PRO A 135 -22.12 -3.26 -5.63
N ARG A 136 -23.29 -2.66 -5.35
CA ARG A 136 -23.82 -1.57 -6.16
C ARG A 136 -22.80 -0.45 -6.24
N SER A 137 -22.57 0.06 -7.43
CA SER A 137 -21.50 1.03 -7.70
C SER A 137 -21.95 2.06 -8.72
N VAL A 138 -21.63 3.34 -8.48
CA VAL A 138 -21.91 4.45 -9.40
C VAL A 138 -20.63 5.25 -9.60
N ARG A 139 -20.30 5.54 -10.85
CA ARG A 139 -19.17 6.42 -11.19
C ARG A 139 -19.62 7.87 -11.11
N VAL A 140 -18.79 8.70 -10.48
CA VAL A 140 -18.97 10.14 -10.34
C VAL A 140 -17.75 10.80 -10.98
N ALA A 141 -17.99 11.59 -12.04
CA ALA A 141 -16.97 12.33 -12.76
C ALA A 141 -16.98 13.81 -12.39
N HIS A 142 -18.15 14.36 -12.08
CA HIS A 142 -18.32 15.76 -11.68
C HIS A 142 -19.03 15.87 -10.34
N LEU A 143 -18.75 16.95 -9.59
CA LEU A 143 -19.38 17.17 -8.29
C LEU A 143 -20.89 17.39 -8.41
N ASP A 144 -21.37 17.85 -9.56
CA ASP A 144 -22.78 18.05 -9.88
C ASP A 144 -23.55 16.72 -9.98
N ASP A 145 -22.87 15.61 -10.25
CA ASP A 145 -23.45 14.26 -10.28
C ASP A 145 -23.65 13.69 -8.86
N LEU A 146 -23.02 14.28 -7.84
CA LEU A 146 -23.01 13.74 -6.49
C LEU A 146 -24.41 13.62 -5.86
N PRO A 147 -25.34 14.59 -5.98
CA PRO A 147 -26.65 14.47 -5.37
C PRO A 147 -27.46 13.28 -5.90
N SER A 148 -27.42 13.03 -7.22
CA SER A 148 -28.13 11.90 -7.84
C SER A 148 -27.47 10.56 -7.53
N ALA A 149 -26.14 10.51 -7.47
CA ALA A 149 -25.40 9.32 -7.07
C ALA A 149 -25.64 8.99 -5.58
N ARG A 150 -25.60 9.99 -4.71
CA ARG A 150 -25.82 9.86 -3.25
C ARG A 150 -27.19 9.25 -2.92
N ALA A 151 -28.24 9.63 -3.66
CA ALA A 151 -29.60 9.14 -3.43
C ALA A 151 -29.75 7.62 -3.57
N GLN A 152 -28.77 6.93 -4.17
CA GLN A 152 -28.82 5.49 -4.43
C GLN A 152 -28.24 4.63 -3.29
N PHE A 153 -27.61 5.23 -2.28
CA PHE A 153 -26.86 4.49 -1.25
C PHE A 153 -27.26 4.87 0.17
N ASP A 154 -27.13 3.92 1.09
CA ASP A 154 -27.16 4.17 2.52
C ASP A 154 -25.72 4.29 3.06
N PHE A 155 -25.57 5.01 4.18
CA PHE A 155 -24.27 5.12 4.84
C PHE A 155 -23.93 3.85 5.65
N PRO A 156 -22.64 3.47 5.73
CA PRO A 156 -21.49 4.15 5.14
C PRO A 156 -21.33 3.89 3.63
N ILE A 157 -20.82 4.87 2.90
CA ILE A 157 -20.53 4.77 1.47
C ILE A 157 -19.03 4.60 1.28
N VAL A 158 -18.63 3.61 0.48
CA VAL A 158 -17.24 3.40 0.09
C VAL A 158 -16.92 4.29 -1.11
N ILE A 159 -15.84 5.06 -1.00
CA ILE A 159 -15.38 5.98 -2.04
C ILE A 159 -14.05 5.43 -2.55
N LYS A 160 -14.03 4.97 -3.79
CA LYS A 160 -12.85 4.39 -4.43
C LYS A 160 -12.41 5.26 -5.60
N PRO A 161 -11.14 5.66 -5.69
CA PRO A 161 -10.64 6.29 -6.91
C PRO A 161 -10.61 5.24 -8.04
N VAL A 162 -10.91 5.63 -9.29
CA VAL A 162 -10.84 4.70 -10.43
C VAL A 162 -9.41 4.19 -10.64
N SER A 163 -8.41 5.05 -10.40
CA SER A 163 -6.99 4.69 -10.37
C SER A 163 -6.44 4.80 -8.95
N SER A 164 -5.62 3.83 -8.53
CA SER A 164 -4.92 3.89 -7.23
C SER A 164 -3.79 4.93 -7.18
N VAL A 165 -3.46 5.53 -8.34
CA VAL A 165 -2.46 6.59 -8.49
C VAL A 165 -3.07 7.71 -9.34
N GLY A 166 -3.21 8.90 -8.73
CA GLY A 166 -3.56 10.14 -9.43
C GLY A 166 -2.33 11.00 -9.71
N THR A 167 -2.41 11.87 -10.70
CA THR A 167 -1.35 12.85 -11.01
C THR A 167 -1.86 14.26 -10.77
N ASP A 168 -1.10 15.06 -10.02
CA ASP A 168 -1.34 16.49 -9.88
C ASP A 168 0.01 17.23 -9.85
N HIS A 169 0.14 18.28 -10.65
CA HIS A 169 1.32 19.17 -10.74
C HIS A 169 2.69 18.48 -10.54
N ALA A 170 2.96 17.43 -11.33
CA ALA A 170 4.20 16.63 -11.36
C ALA A 170 4.47 15.70 -10.16
N ARG A 171 3.46 15.38 -9.33
CA ARG A 171 3.54 14.36 -8.28
C ARG A 171 2.45 13.30 -8.39
N ASN A 172 2.86 12.05 -8.19
CA ASN A 172 1.94 10.92 -8.03
C ASN A 172 1.36 10.95 -6.61
N VAL A 173 0.04 11.07 -6.50
CA VAL A 173 -0.68 10.93 -5.23
C VAL A 173 -1.29 9.54 -5.18
N GLN A 174 -0.94 8.76 -4.16
CA GLN A 174 -1.60 7.50 -3.90
C GLN A 174 -2.99 7.78 -3.35
N LEU A 175 -4.02 7.47 -4.13
CA LEU A 175 -5.40 7.62 -3.73
C LEU A 175 -5.83 6.32 -3.02
N THR A 176 -6.26 6.44 -1.77
CA THR A 176 -6.72 5.32 -0.97
C THR A 176 -8.24 5.28 -0.91
N VAL A 177 -8.80 4.11 -0.68
CA VAL A 177 -10.23 3.96 -0.38
C VAL A 177 -10.58 4.76 0.88
N SER A 178 -11.61 5.59 0.80
CA SER A 178 -12.18 6.30 1.94
C SER A 178 -13.63 5.90 2.18
N TYR A 179 -14.15 6.23 3.36
CA TYR A 179 -15.51 5.91 3.76
C TYR A 179 -16.18 7.19 4.25
N ALA A 180 -17.41 7.43 3.82
CA ALA A 180 -18.25 8.51 4.34
C ALA A 180 -19.38 7.94 5.18
N PHE A 181 -19.68 8.58 6.32
CA PHE A 181 -20.78 8.22 7.21
C PHE A 181 -21.94 9.23 7.18
N ASP A 182 -21.72 10.39 6.55
CA ASP A 182 -22.72 11.42 6.33
C ASP A 182 -22.45 12.22 5.04
N ASP A 183 -23.39 13.09 4.68
CA ASP A 183 -23.35 13.87 3.44
C ASP A 183 -22.20 14.88 3.39
N ASN A 184 -21.78 15.40 4.54
CA ASN A 184 -20.69 16.36 4.63
C ASN A 184 -19.35 15.66 4.37
N GLU A 185 -19.13 14.52 5.03
CA GLU A 185 -17.97 13.66 4.80
C GLU A 185 -17.93 13.19 3.35
N LEU A 186 -19.07 12.76 2.78
CA LEU A 186 -19.13 12.33 1.39
C LEU A 186 -18.72 13.45 0.43
N ARG A 187 -19.33 14.63 0.56
CA ARG A 187 -19.00 15.79 -0.28
C ARG A 187 -17.52 16.15 -0.15
N ALA A 188 -16.98 16.17 1.07
CA ALA A 188 -15.57 16.50 1.30
C ALA A 188 -14.64 15.47 0.63
N HIS A 189 -14.89 14.17 0.82
CA HIS A 189 -14.06 13.11 0.25
C HIS A 189 -14.15 13.04 -1.28
N VAL A 190 -15.35 13.19 -1.86
CA VAL A 190 -15.56 13.19 -3.32
C VAL A 190 -14.93 14.42 -3.95
N THR A 191 -15.17 15.62 -3.40
CA THR A 191 -14.56 16.87 -3.90
C THR A 191 -13.04 16.77 -3.90
N HIS A 192 -12.48 16.16 -2.86
CA HIS A 192 -11.05 15.94 -2.76
C HIS A 192 -10.54 14.96 -3.82
N ALA A 193 -11.17 13.79 -3.96
CA ALA A 193 -10.70 12.75 -4.87
C ALA A 193 -10.89 13.11 -6.36
N LEU A 194 -11.96 13.84 -6.71
CA LEU A 194 -12.24 14.31 -8.08
C LEU A 194 -11.15 15.21 -8.67
N ARG A 195 -10.30 15.82 -7.83
CA ARG A 195 -9.15 16.61 -8.29
C ARG A 195 -8.06 15.77 -8.92
N TYR A 196 -8.05 14.48 -8.62
CA TYR A 196 -7.03 13.53 -9.07
C TYR A 196 -7.57 12.52 -10.08
N GLY A 197 -8.89 12.47 -10.27
CA GLY A 197 -9.56 11.58 -11.21
C GLY A 197 -10.98 11.22 -10.77
N GLU A 198 -11.71 10.55 -11.65
CA GLU A 198 -13.05 10.05 -11.38
C GLU A 198 -13.08 9.11 -10.16
N VAL A 199 -14.22 9.07 -9.48
CA VAL A 199 -14.44 8.22 -8.30
C VAL A 199 -15.62 7.28 -8.50
N ILE A 200 -15.56 6.15 -7.80
CA ILE A 200 -16.64 5.18 -7.70
C ILE A 200 -17.21 5.28 -6.28
N LEU A 201 -18.50 5.60 -6.19
CA LEU A 201 -19.28 5.41 -4.98
C LEU A 201 -19.81 3.99 -4.98
N GLN A 202 -19.61 3.28 -3.87
CA GLN A 202 -19.95 1.87 -3.76
C GLN A 202 -20.63 1.57 -2.43
N GLU A 203 -21.61 0.67 -2.48
CA GLU A 203 -22.28 0.10 -1.31
C GLU A 203 -21.25 -0.52 -0.36
N TYR A 204 -21.31 -0.16 0.93
CA TYR A 204 -20.57 -0.88 1.95
C TYR A 204 -21.30 -2.17 2.31
N PHE A 205 -20.75 -3.30 1.90
CA PHE A 205 -21.25 -4.61 2.32
C PHE A 205 -20.48 -5.12 3.54
N ARG A 206 -21.20 -5.32 4.65
CA ARG A 206 -20.63 -5.89 5.88
C ARG A 206 -20.53 -7.40 5.76
N GLY A 207 -19.33 -7.94 5.94
CA GLY A 207 -19.10 -9.39 5.95
C GLY A 207 -17.63 -9.74 6.13
N ASP A 208 -17.39 -11.02 6.35
CA ASP A 208 -16.06 -11.59 6.43
C ASP A 208 -15.45 -11.68 5.02
N GLY A 209 -14.15 -11.43 4.91
CA GLY A 209 -13.43 -11.71 3.67
C GLY A 209 -13.21 -13.21 3.52
N GLU A 210 -13.78 -13.80 2.48
CA GLU A 210 -13.64 -15.23 2.17
C GLU A 210 -13.15 -15.41 0.73
N GLY A 211 -12.30 -16.40 0.51
CA GLY A 211 -11.81 -16.75 -0.84
C GLY A 211 -12.21 -18.17 -1.19
N ILE A 212 -12.67 -18.37 -2.43
CA ILE A 212 -12.76 -19.68 -3.08
C ILE A 212 -11.53 -19.83 -3.97
N GLU A 213 -10.54 -20.54 -3.47
CA GLU A 213 -9.41 -21.03 -4.23
C GLU A 213 -9.83 -22.21 -5.11
N LEU A 214 -9.46 -22.21 -6.38
CA LEU A 214 -9.87 -23.26 -7.31
C LEU A 214 -8.85 -23.59 -8.39
N LEU A 215 -9.01 -24.78 -8.96
CA LEU A 215 -8.39 -25.20 -10.21
C LEU A 215 -9.52 -25.46 -11.20
N ALA A 216 -9.44 -24.86 -12.38
CA ALA A 216 -10.40 -25.11 -13.45
C ALA A 216 -9.71 -25.67 -14.70
N ASP A 217 -10.43 -26.55 -15.40
CA ASP A 217 -10.08 -27.05 -16.72
C ASP A 217 -11.11 -26.57 -17.76
N ARG A 218 -10.74 -25.55 -18.55
CA ARG A 218 -11.56 -25.01 -19.65
C ARG A 218 -13.00 -24.63 -19.22
N GLY A 219 -13.11 -24.04 -18.04
CA GLY A 219 -14.35 -23.55 -17.44
C GLY A 219 -14.94 -24.47 -16.37
N GLU A 220 -14.53 -25.73 -16.32
CA GLU A 220 -14.99 -26.68 -15.30
C GLU A 220 -14.11 -26.60 -14.05
N VAL A 221 -14.69 -26.32 -12.88
CA VAL A 221 -13.96 -26.32 -11.61
C VAL A 221 -13.76 -27.77 -11.14
N VAL A 222 -12.51 -28.24 -11.18
CA VAL A 222 -12.13 -29.63 -10.82
C VAL A 222 -11.70 -29.79 -9.37
N TYR A 223 -11.26 -28.70 -8.73
CA TYR A 223 -10.93 -28.68 -7.30
C TYR A 223 -11.24 -27.31 -6.70
N ALA A 224 -11.71 -27.29 -5.46
CA ALA A 224 -11.98 -26.06 -4.72
C ALA A 224 -11.53 -26.18 -3.26
N PHE A 225 -11.16 -25.04 -2.69
CA PHE A 225 -10.79 -24.84 -1.30
C PHE A 225 -11.35 -23.49 -0.86
N GLN A 226 -11.72 -23.36 0.42
CA GLN A 226 -12.21 -22.10 0.96
C GLN A 226 -11.43 -21.68 2.20
N HIS A 227 -11.10 -20.40 2.25
CA HIS A 227 -10.60 -19.78 3.47
C HIS A 227 -11.47 -18.62 3.93
N ARG A 228 -11.40 -18.35 5.23
CA ARG A 228 -11.89 -17.13 5.88
C ARG A 228 -10.72 -16.34 6.44
N ARG A 229 -10.74 -15.03 6.23
CA ARG A 229 -9.77 -14.10 6.84
C ARG A 229 -10.21 -13.78 8.27
N LEU A 230 -9.30 -14.01 9.21
CA LEU A 230 -9.53 -13.70 10.63
C LEU A 230 -8.98 -12.32 10.97
N HIS A 231 -7.78 -12.00 10.45
CA HIS A 231 -7.12 -10.71 10.61
C HIS A 231 -6.80 -10.10 9.26
N GLU A 232 -7.14 -8.83 9.06
CA GLU A 232 -6.87 -8.06 7.84
C GLU A 232 -6.01 -6.83 8.15
N VAL A 233 -5.09 -6.50 7.24
CA VAL A 233 -4.28 -5.27 7.31
C VAL A 233 -4.41 -4.52 5.98
N PRO A 234 -4.93 -3.27 5.97
CA PRO A 234 -5.43 -2.51 7.11
C PRO A 234 -6.70 -3.11 7.72
N LEU A 235 -7.02 -2.71 8.97
CA LEU A 235 -8.14 -3.24 9.75
C LEU A 235 -9.52 -3.05 9.08
N THR A 236 -9.65 -2.10 8.16
CA THR A 236 -10.88 -1.81 7.40
C THR A 236 -11.12 -2.73 6.20
N GLY A 237 -10.21 -3.67 5.94
CA GLY A 237 -10.26 -4.60 4.80
C GLY A 237 -9.00 -4.50 3.95
N GLY A 238 -8.31 -5.63 3.79
CA GLY A 238 -7.02 -5.71 3.09
C GLY A 238 -6.49 -7.14 3.08
N GLY A 239 -5.19 -7.30 2.79
CA GLY A 239 -4.56 -8.62 2.80
C GLY A 239 -4.54 -9.24 4.20
N SER A 240 -4.73 -10.56 4.29
CA SER A 240 -4.85 -11.25 5.57
C SER A 240 -3.50 -11.46 6.28
N SER A 241 -3.45 -11.23 7.59
CA SER A 241 -2.33 -11.66 8.44
C SER A 241 -2.58 -13.03 9.08
N LEU A 242 -3.85 -13.38 9.29
CA LEU A 242 -4.31 -14.66 9.84
C LEU A 242 -5.54 -15.13 9.08
N ARG A 243 -5.56 -16.41 8.71
CA ARG A 243 -6.68 -17.03 8.00
C ARG A 243 -6.88 -18.47 8.45
N MET A 244 -8.09 -18.98 8.23
CA MET A 244 -8.48 -20.33 8.55
C MET A 244 -9.13 -21.01 7.34
N SER A 245 -8.82 -22.28 7.12
CA SER A 245 -9.55 -23.12 6.17
C SER A 245 -10.95 -23.42 6.72
N VAL A 246 -11.99 -23.26 5.91
CA VAL A 246 -13.38 -23.52 6.32
C VAL A 246 -14.03 -24.50 5.36
N ASP A 247 -15.18 -25.04 5.77
CA ASP A 247 -16.02 -25.82 4.86
C ASP A 247 -16.49 -24.93 3.70
N ILE A 248 -16.60 -25.52 2.51
CA ILE A 248 -16.98 -24.77 1.32
C ILE A 248 -18.47 -24.40 1.41
N ALA A 249 -18.76 -23.11 1.36
CA ALA A 249 -20.10 -22.56 1.27
C ALA A 249 -20.65 -22.80 -0.15
N PRO A 250 -21.74 -23.59 -0.30
CA PRO A 250 -22.29 -23.89 -1.63
C PRO A 250 -22.61 -22.67 -2.50
N PRO A 251 -23.18 -21.55 -1.97
CA PRO A 251 -23.48 -20.37 -2.78
C PRO A 251 -22.24 -19.71 -3.38
N LEU A 252 -21.14 -19.66 -2.63
CA LEU A 252 -19.88 -19.05 -3.09
C LEU A 252 -19.22 -19.93 -4.16
N LEU A 253 -19.23 -21.26 -3.97
CA LEU A 253 -18.72 -22.19 -4.97
C LEU A 253 -19.54 -22.18 -6.27
N ASP A 254 -20.86 -22.08 -6.18
CA ASP A 254 -21.73 -21.94 -7.36
C ASP A 254 -21.40 -20.68 -8.16
N ALA A 255 -21.29 -19.54 -7.48
CA ALA A 255 -20.87 -18.28 -8.10
C ALA A 255 -19.48 -18.41 -8.77
N ALA A 256 -18.51 -19.01 -8.08
CA ALA A 256 -17.18 -19.25 -8.64
C ALA A 256 -17.22 -20.15 -9.88
N ARG A 257 -18.00 -21.24 -9.86
CA ARG A 257 -18.20 -22.13 -11.01
C ARG A 257 -18.78 -21.41 -12.22
N ARG A 258 -19.81 -20.60 -12.01
CA ARG A 258 -20.45 -19.82 -13.09
C ARG A 258 -19.49 -18.80 -13.71
N LEU A 259 -18.67 -18.13 -12.90
CA LEU A 259 -17.60 -17.24 -13.39
C LEU A 259 -16.56 -18.01 -14.21
N MET A 260 -16.05 -19.13 -13.70
CA MET A 260 -15.05 -19.92 -14.41
C MET A 260 -15.59 -20.43 -15.74
N ALA A 261 -16.83 -20.92 -15.76
CA ALA A 261 -17.50 -21.38 -16.97
C ALA A 261 -17.66 -20.25 -17.99
N ALA A 262 -18.15 -19.08 -17.56
CA ALA A 262 -18.34 -17.92 -18.44
C ALA A 262 -17.02 -17.42 -19.06
N MET A 263 -15.93 -17.44 -18.29
CA MET A 263 -14.60 -17.05 -18.77
C MET A 263 -13.87 -18.16 -19.54
N LYS A 264 -14.41 -19.39 -19.58
CA LYS A 264 -13.70 -20.60 -20.05
C LYS A 264 -12.33 -20.76 -19.37
N TRP A 265 -12.29 -20.50 -18.07
CA TRP A 265 -11.05 -20.42 -17.29
C TRP A 265 -10.27 -21.73 -17.31
N HIS A 266 -8.95 -21.66 -17.47
CA HIS A 266 -8.06 -22.83 -17.40
C HIS A 266 -6.84 -22.50 -16.55
N GLY A 267 -6.57 -23.32 -15.53
CA GLY A 267 -5.55 -23.08 -14.52
C GLY A 267 -6.11 -22.70 -13.15
N VAL A 268 -5.24 -22.15 -12.29
CA VAL A 268 -5.61 -21.75 -10.92
C VAL A 268 -6.28 -20.39 -10.89
N ALA A 269 -7.18 -20.18 -9.94
CA ALA A 269 -7.72 -18.86 -9.60
C ALA A 269 -8.16 -18.81 -8.14
N MET A 270 -8.34 -17.60 -7.61
CA MET A 270 -9.06 -17.38 -6.36
C MET A 270 -10.15 -16.33 -6.58
N VAL A 271 -11.39 -16.69 -6.28
CA VAL A 271 -12.54 -15.79 -6.32
C VAL A 271 -12.76 -15.24 -4.92
N GLU A 272 -12.67 -13.93 -4.75
CA GLU A 272 -12.83 -13.28 -3.44
C GLU A 272 -14.24 -12.75 -3.23
N PHE A 273 -14.77 -12.99 -2.04
CA PHE A 273 -16.09 -12.56 -1.62
C PHE A 273 -16.02 -11.81 -0.30
N LYS A 274 -16.97 -10.90 -0.10
CA LYS A 274 -17.46 -10.55 1.23
C LYS A 274 -18.70 -11.39 1.49
N HIS A 275 -18.71 -12.13 2.59
CA HIS A 275 -19.79 -13.05 2.93
C HIS A 275 -20.23 -12.79 4.37
N ASP A 276 -21.54 -12.64 4.59
CA ASP A 276 -22.14 -12.60 5.91
C ASP A 276 -22.71 -13.98 6.24
N PRO A 277 -22.07 -14.77 7.12
CA PRO A 277 -22.55 -16.10 7.47
C PRO A 277 -23.92 -16.12 8.16
N ALA A 278 -24.35 -14.99 8.77
CA ALA A 278 -25.61 -14.93 9.49
C ALA A 278 -26.81 -14.82 8.53
N SER A 279 -26.70 -14.00 7.50
CA SER A 279 -27.74 -13.83 6.47
C SER A 279 -27.56 -14.76 5.26
N GLY A 280 -26.35 -15.32 5.07
CA GLY A 280 -25.96 -16.08 3.88
C GLY A 280 -25.75 -15.21 2.64
N GLN A 281 -25.86 -13.88 2.77
CA GLN A 281 -25.63 -12.96 1.66
C GLN A 281 -24.14 -12.78 1.39
N PHE A 282 -23.78 -12.62 0.12
CA PHE A 282 -22.42 -12.34 -0.29
C PHE A 282 -22.35 -11.30 -1.41
N ARG A 283 -21.15 -10.77 -1.63
CA ARG A 283 -20.79 -9.90 -2.75
C ARG A 283 -19.44 -10.33 -3.31
N LEU A 284 -19.34 -10.45 -4.63
CA LEU A 284 -18.08 -10.64 -5.32
C LEU A 284 -17.20 -9.39 -5.18
N MET A 285 -15.94 -9.59 -4.82
CA MET A 285 -14.96 -8.52 -4.67
C MET A 285 -13.99 -8.46 -5.86
N GLU A 286 -13.41 -9.60 -6.24
CA GLU A 286 -12.46 -9.71 -7.34
C GLU A 286 -12.18 -11.17 -7.71
N VAL A 287 -11.54 -11.39 -8.87
CA VAL A 287 -10.99 -12.68 -9.29
C VAL A 287 -9.48 -12.53 -9.44
N ASN A 288 -8.72 -13.34 -8.69
CA ASN A 288 -7.28 -13.38 -8.76
C ASN A 288 -6.85 -14.52 -9.70
N GLY A 289 -6.42 -14.17 -10.91
CA GLY A 289 -6.02 -15.11 -11.97
C GLY A 289 -4.64 -15.76 -11.82
N ARG A 290 -4.14 -15.90 -10.59
CA ARG A 290 -2.80 -16.42 -10.26
C ARG A 290 -2.79 -16.99 -8.83
N PHE A 291 -1.64 -17.51 -8.39
CA PHE A 291 -1.49 -17.95 -7.01
C PHE A 291 -1.70 -16.81 -6.01
N TRP A 292 -2.30 -17.12 -4.87
CA TRP A 292 -2.77 -16.15 -3.89
C TRP A 292 -1.93 -16.15 -2.61
N GLY A 293 -2.05 -15.09 -1.82
CA GLY A 293 -1.32 -14.93 -0.56
C GLY A 293 -1.59 -16.04 0.45
N SER A 294 -2.82 -16.55 0.50
CA SER A 294 -3.24 -17.69 1.34
C SER A 294 -2.82 -19.07 0.81
N LEU A 295 -2.01 -19.18 -0.25
CA LEU A 295 -1.57 -20.47 -0.79
C LEU A 295 -0.92 -21.38 0.27
N PRO A 296 -0.09 -20.88 1.21
CA PRO A 296 0.47 -21.72 2.26
C PRO A 296 -0.59 -22.33 3.20
N LEU A 297 -1.73 -21.66 3.39
CA LEU A 297 -2.88 -22.23 4.12
C LEU A 297 -3.46 -23.43 3.35
N ALA A 298 -3.74 -23.26 2.06
CA ALA A 298 -4.29 -24.32 1.21
C ALA A 298 -3.37 -25.55 1.22
N ALA A 299 -2.06 -25.34 1.01
CA ALA A 299 -1.06 -26.39 1.08
C ALA A 299 -1.03 -27.09 2.45
N ALA A 300 -1.08 -26.33 3.55
CA ALA A 300 -1.13 -26.89 4.91
C ALA A 300 -2.41 -27.70 5.20
N ALA A 301 -3.54 -27.28 4.60
CA ALA A 301 -4.81 -27.99 4.69
C ALA A 301 -4.86 -29.28 3.86
N GLY A 302 -3.94 -29.43 2.90
CA GLY A 302 -3.82 -30.59 2.00
C GLY A 302 -4.19 -30.31 0.55
N ALA A 303 -4.61 -29.09 0.22
CA ALA A 303 -4.91 -28.65 -1.14
C ALA A 303 -3.62 -28.23 -1.87
N ASN A 304 -2.98 -29.20 -2.55
CA ASN A 304 -1.72 -28.98 -3.23
C ASN A 304 -1.88 -28.39 -4.65
N PHE A 305 -2.34 -27.13 -4.75
CA PHE A 305 -2.59 -26.47 -6.04
C PHE A 305 -1.40 -26.42 -7.01
N PRO A 306 -0.14 -26.20 -6.59
CA PRO A 306 0.97 -26.19 -7.54
C PRO A 306 1.21 -27.55 -8.18
N ALA A 307 1.08 -28.65 -7.42
CA ALA A 307 1.16 -30.00 -7.98
C ALA A 307 0.01 -30.28 -8.95
N MET A 308 -1.24 -29.93 -8.58
CA MET A 308 -2.40 -30.15 -9.45
C MET A 308 -2.32 -29.32 -10.75
N LEU A 309 -1.84 -28.07 -10.65
CA LEU A 309 -1.62 -27.20 -11.82
C LEU A 309 -0.57 -27.79 -12.76
N TYR A 310 0.54 -28.26 -12.21
CA TYR A 310 1.59 -28.92 -12.98
C TYR A 310 1.06 -30.15 -13.72
N THR A 311 0.36 -31.06 -13.06
CA THR A 311 -0.14 -32.26 -13.74
C THR A 311 -1.23 -31.91 -14.76
N LEU A 312 -2.09 -30.93 -14.48
CA LEU A 312 -3.08 -30.44 -15.45
C LEU A 312 -2.41 -29.92 -16.73
N LEU A 313 -1.43 -29.02 -16.60
CA LEU A 313 -0.81 -28.34 -17.74
C LEU A 313 0.20 -29.23 -18.48
N CYS A 314 0.98 -30.04 -17.77
CA CYS A 314 2.05 -30.85 -18.36
C CYS A 314 1.60 -32.27 -18.74
N ARG A 315 0.60 -32.83 -18.04
CA ARG A 315 0.10 -34.20 -18.29
C ARG A 315 -1.32 -34.24 -18.86
N GLY A 316 -1.98 -33.09 -18.98
CA GLY A 316 -3.35 -32.96 -19.51
C GLY A 316 -4.46 -33.36 -18.52
N LYS A 317 -4.12 -33.75 -17.29
CA LYS A 317 -5.09 -34.13 -16.25
C LYS A 317 -4.57 -33.80 -14.85
N ALA A 318 -5.44 -33.21 -14.03
CA ALA A 318 -5.12 -32.89 -12.63
C ALA A 318 -5.10 -34.17 -11.76
N ASP A 319 -4.03 -34.37 -11.00
CA ASP A 319 -3.96 -35.41 -9.97
C ASP A 319 -4.54 -34.85 -8.67
N LEU A 320 -5.81 -35.14 -8.40
CA LEU A 320 -6.57 -34.52 -7.33
C LEU A 320 -6.31 -35.20 -5.97
N PRO A 321 -5.90 -34.46 -4.93
CA PRO A 321 -5.84 -34.99 -3.57
C PRO A 321 -7.25 -35.13 -2.97
N PRO A 322 -7.38 -35.77 -1.80
CA PRO A 322 -8.62 -35.71 -1.02
C PRO A 322 -9.04 -34.25 -0.71
N PRO A 323 -10.31 -34.03 -0.32
CA PRO A 323 -10.76 -32.72 0.14
C PRO A 323 -9.88 -32.18 1.26
N ALA A 324 -9.58 -30.88 1.19
CA ALA A 324 -8.77 -30.21 2.19
C ALA A 324 -9.43 -30.23 3.58
N ARG A 325 -8.62 -30.25 4.62
CA ARG A 325 -9.10 -30.30 6.01
C ARG A 325 -9.53 -28.90 6.48
N PRO A 326 -10.76 -28.72 7.00
CA PRO A 326 -11.17 -27.46 7.63
C PRO A 326 -10.49 -27.27 8.99
N GLY A 327 -10.53 -26.04 9.51
CA GLY A 327 -9.99 -25.68 10.83
C GLY A 327 -8.45 -25.58 10.95
N VAL A 328 -7.71 -25.68 9.84
CA VAL A 328 -6.28 -25.33 9.79
C VAL A 328 -6.14 -23.83 9.79
N ILE A 329 -5.23 -23.31 10.62
CA ILE A 329 -4.99 -21.86 10.75
C ILE A 329 -3.58 -21.57 10.25
N CYS A 330 -3.43 -20.54 9.43
CA CYS A 330 -2.13 -20.13 8.90
C CYS A 330 -1.90 -18.64 9.17
N ARG A 331 -0.69 -18.30 9.65
CA ARG A 331 -0.27 -16.95 10.03
C ARG A 331 0.85 -16.43 9.13
N ASN A 332 0.74 -15.16 8.76
CA ASN A 332 1.78 -14.41 8.09
C ASN A 332 2.49 -13.57 9.17
N LEU A 333 3.67 -13.99 9.60
CA LEU A 333 4.31 -13.39 10.79
C LEU A 333 4.54 -11.88 10.62
N ALA A 334 5.10 -11.44 9.48
CA ALA A 334 5.37 -10.03 9.23
C ALA A 334 4.10 -9.17 9.27
N ARG A 335 3.05 -9.59 8.54
CA ARG A 335 1.77 -8.86 8.52
C ARG A 335 1.04 -8.91 9.86
N ASP A 336 1.27 -9.94 10.66
CA ASP A 336 0.59 -10.08 11.93
C ASP A 336 1.21 -9.18 13.03
N VAL A 337 2.52 -8.96 12.98
CA VAL A 337 3.15 -7.90 13.79
C VAL A 337 2.61 -6.52 13.39
N ASP A 338 2.40 -6.28 12.09
CA ASP A 338 1.77 -5.04 11.60
C ASP A 338 0.31 -4.89 12.06
N TRP A 339 -0.45 -5.99 12.07
CA TRP A 339 -1.81 -6.03 12.61
C TRP A 339 -1.85 -5.67 14.11
N LEU A 340 -0.95 -6.23 14.92
CA LEU A 340 -0.82 -5.92 16.34
C LEU A 340 -0.49 -4.44 16.56
N GLU A 341 0.35 -3.85 15.72
CA GLU A 341 0.67 -2.43 15.77
C GLU A 341 -0.54 -1.56 15.45
N HIS A 342 -1.32 -1.91 14.41
CA HIS A 342 -2.55 -1.19 14.08
C HIS A 342 -3.58 -1.22 15.22
N ILE A 343 -3.68 -2.34 15.95
CA ILE A 343 -4.52 -2.44 17.14
C ILE A 343 -3.98 -1.53 18.26
N ALA A 344 -2.67 -1.60 18.53
CA ALA A 344 -2.05 -0.80 19.58
C ALA A 344 -2.25 0.71 19.35
N CYS A 345 -2.15 1.15 18.10
CA CYS A 345 -2.35 2.53 17.68
C CYS A 345 -3.83 2.91 17.47
N LYS A 346 -4.78 1.98 17.59
CA LYS A 346 -6.19 2.16 17.25
C LYS A 346 -6.41 2.76 15.85
N ASN A 347 -5.62 2.28 14.88
CA ASN A 347 -5.57 2.82 13.52
C ASN A 347 -6.71 2.29 12.64
N ALA A 348 -7.96 2.53 13.04
CA ALA A 348 -9.16 2.21 12.27
C ALA A 348 -10.33 3.11 12.68
N PRO A 349 -11.23 3.50 11.76
CA PRO A 349 -12.48 4.16 12.11
C PRO A 349 -13.29 3.27 13.07
N PRO A 350 -13.57 3.71 14.30
CA PRO A 350 -14.31 2.90 15.29
C PRO A 350 -15.70 2.48 14.81
N ARG A 351 -16.25 3.22 13.84
CA ARG A 351 -17.57 2.98 13.24
C ARG A 351 -17.60 1.78 12.27
N LEU A 352 -16.45 1.34 11.74
CA LEU A 352 -16.37 0.22 10.77
C LEU A 352 -15.84 -1.06 11.39
N VAL A 353 -14.89 -0.93 12.32
CA VAL A 353 -14.14 -2.07 12.86
C VAL A 353 -14.27 -2.12 14.36
N ARG A 354 -14.66 -3.29 14.87
CA ARG A 354 -14.57 -3.58 16.30
C ARG A 354 -13.14 -3.98 16.64
N ILE A 355 -12.38 -3.06 17.21
CA ILE A 355 -11.01 -3.34 17.68
C ILE A 355 -11.08 -4.36 18.83
N PRO A 356 -10.36 -5.49 18.75
CA PRO A 356 -10.36 -6.50 19.79
C PRO A 356 -9.74 -5.96 21.09
N SER A 357 -10.17 -6.50 22.23
CA SER A 357 -9.55 -6.17 23.52
C SER A 357 -8.16 -6.80 23.62
N TRP A 358 -7.27 -6.19 24.41
CA TRP A 358 -5.92 -6.73 24.64
C TRP A 358 -5.94 -8.16 25.19
N GLY A 359 -6.91 -8.51 26.04
CA GLY A 359 -7.08 -9.89 26.50
C GLY A 359 -7.40 -10.88 25.37
N SER A 360 -8.18 -10.45 24.37
CA SER A 360 -8.46 -11.25 23.17
C SER A 360 -7.21 -11.41 22.30
N VAL A 361 -6.43 -10.34 22.15
CA VAL A 361 -5.18 -10.34 21.38
C VAL A 361 -4.15 -11.28 21.99
N LEU A 362 -3.99 -11.25 23.32
CA LEU A 362 -3.08 -12.16 24.02
C LEU A 362 -3.49 -13.63 23.86
N LYS A 363 -4.79 -13.92 23.95
CA LYS A 363 -5.32 -15.28 23.72
C LYS A 363 -5.04 -15.75 22.29
N ASP A 364 -5.30 -14.92 21.28
CA ASP A 364 -4.99 -15.27 19.88
C ASP A 364 -3.50 -15.50 19.66
N THR A 365 -2.66 -14.63 20.22
CA THR A 365 -1.20 -14.73 20.09
C THR A 365 -0.68 -16.02 20.74
N ALA A 366 -1.27 -16.44 21.86
CA ALA A 366 -0.94 -17.70 22.51
C ALA A 366 -1.29 -18.93 21.65
N LEU A 367 -2.19 -18.82 20.67
CA LEU A 367 -2.50 -19.93 19.77
C LEU A 367 -1.38 -20.21 18.75
N CYS A 368 -0.37 -19.34 18.62
CA CYS A 368 0.79 -19.57 17.75
C CYS A 368 1.56 -20.87 18.04
N ILE A 369 1.49 -21.37 19.28
CA ILE A 369 2.11 -22.64 19.68
C ILE A 369 1.18 -23.85 19.49
N HIS A 370 -0.08 -23.63 19.12
CA HIS A 370 -1.05 -24.71 18.94
C HIS A 370 -0.76 -25.50 17.67
N TRP A 371 -0.92 -26.82 17.71
CA TRP A 371 -0.56 -27.73 16.61
C TRP A 371 -1.34 -27.48 15.30
N ARG A 372 -2.51 -26.85 15.36
CA ARG A 372 -3.31 -26.42 14.20
C ARG A 372 -2.77 -25.17 13.52
N HIS A 373 -1.89 -24.42 14.18
CA HIS A 373 -1.27 -23.23 13.61
C HIS A 373 -0.10 -23.62 12.71
N ARG A 374 -0.05 -22.93 11.57
CA ARG A 374 0.99 -23.00 10.56
C ARG A 374 1.42 -21.58 10.22
N PHE A 375 2.55 -21.47 9.55
CA PHE A 375 3.11 -20.21 9.13
C PHE A 375 3.38 -20.23 7.62
N ASP A 376 3.26 -19.08 6.97
CA ASP A 376 3.52 -18.97 5.54
C ASP A 376 4.95 -19.38 5.18
N VAL A 377 5.90 -18.95 6.00
CA VAL A 377 7.33 -19.07 5.70
C VAL A 377 8.01 -20.10 6.60
N GLN A 378 7.77 -20.02 7.92
CA GLN A 378 8.48 -20.81 8.92
C GLN A 378 8.05 -22.30 8.87
N ARG A 379 8.96 -23.18 8.46
CA ARG A 379 8.80 -24.64 8.49
C ARG A 379 10.05 -25.30 9.08
N LEU A 380 9.87 -26.27 9.98
CA LEU A 380 10.99 -27.00 10.57
C LEU A 380 11.77 -27.82 9.53
N THR A 381 11.08 -28.33 8.51
CA THR A 381 11.65 -29.07 7.40
C THR A 381 12.34 -28.18 6.36
N ASP A 382 12.30 -26.86 6.50
CA ASP A 382 12.99 -25.88 5.64
C ASP A 382 13.16 -24.55 6.41
N PRO A 383 14.10 -24.50 7.38
CA PRO A 383 14.15 -23.46 8.40
C PRO A 383 14.81 -22.16 7.93
N LEU A 384 15.70 -22.19 6.93
CA LEU A 384 16.49 -21.03 6.51
C LEU A 384 15.63 -19.85 6.03
N PRO A 385 14.59 -20.03 5.17
CA PRO A 385 13.69 -18.93 4.83
C PRO A 385 13.00 -18.32 6.06
N GLY A 386 12.61 -19.15 7.03
CA GLY A 386 11.97 -18.69 8.26
C GLY A 386 12.88 -17.82 9.13
N LEU A 387 14.15 -18.21 9.27
CA LEU A 387 15.16 -17.43 9.99
C LEU A 387 15.45 -16.09 9.31
N VAL A 388 15.59 -16.09 7.98
CA VAL A 388 15.81 -14.88 7.19
C VAL A 388 14.61 -13.92 7.29
N ASP A 389 13.39 -14.44 7.22
CA ASP A 389 12.16 -13.65 7.39
C ASP A 389 12.12 -12.97 8.77
N MET A 390 12.34 -13.74 9.85
CA MET A 390 12.41 -13.19 11.21
C MET A 390 13.51 -12.15 11.39
N GLN A 391 14.69 -12.37 10.80
CA GLN A 391 15.78 -11.40 10.82
C GLN A 391 15.39 -10.10 10.11
N ARG A 392 14.72 -10.19 8.95
CA ARG A 392 14.24 -9.01 8.19
C ARG A 392 13.18 -8.23 8.96
N ILE A 393 12.25 -8.93 9.60
CA ILE A 393 11.25 -8.30 10.49
C ILE A 393 11.96 -7.59 11.65
N ALA A 394 12.87 -8.27 12.36
CA ALA A 394 13.59 -7.64 13.47
C ALA A 394 14.42 -6.42 13.02
N ALA A 395 15.10 -6.52 11.88
CA ALA A 395 15.90 -5.43 11.32
C ALA A 395 15.03 -4.22 10.95
N SER A 396 13.84 -4.43 10.36
CA SER A 396 12.95 -3.34 9.98
C SER A 396 12.42 -2.60 11.23
N TYR A 397 12.02 -3.34 12.26
CA TYR A 397 11.58 -2.75 13.54
C TYR A 397 12.72 -2.04 14.27
N TRP A 398 13.93 -2.60 14.26
CA TRP A 398 15.11 -1.95 14.82
C TRP A 398 15.45 -0.65 14.10
N GLN A 399 15.38 -0.62 12.76
CA GLN A 399 15.58 0.60 11.98
C GLN A 399 14.51 1.66 12.31
N ARG A 400 13.24 1.26 12.44
CA ARG A 400 12.15 2.16 12.86
C ARG A 400 12.38 2.72 14.25
N TYR A 401 12.79 1.88 15.21
CA TYR A 401 13.15 2.31 16.56
C TYR A 401 14.30 3.31 16.55
N ARG A 402 15.39 3.03 15.81
CA ARG A 402 16.53 3.94 15.67
C ARG A 402 16.13 5.27 15.05
N ARG A 403 15.30 5.27 14.01
CA ARG A 403 14.76 6.50 13.39
C ARG A 403 13.95 7.30 14.40
N ARG A 404 13.00 6.67 15.11
CA ARG A 404 12.19 7.33 16.14
C ARG A 404 13.04 7.91 17.28
N ARG A 405 14.10 7.20 17.70
CA ARG A 405 15.04 7.70 18.71
C ARG A 405 15.83 8.92 18.24
N ALA A 406 16.30 8.90 16.99
CA ALA A 406 16.97 10.05 16.38
C ALA A 406 16.02 11.26 16.26
N ASP A 407 14.77 11.02 15.87
CA ASP A 407 13.72 12.04 15.76
C ASP A 407 13.39 12.66 17.11
N ASN A 408 13.23 11.83 18.15
CA ASN A 408 13.03 12.30 19.52
C ASN A 408 14.22 13.13 20.02
N HIS A 409 15.46 12.75 19.68
CA HIS A 409 16.64 13.52 20.05
C HIS A 409 16.66 14.89 19.36
N LEU A 410 16.32 14.95 18.07
CA LEU A 410 16.24 16.20 17.31
C LEU A 410 15.12 17.11 17.83
N LEU A 411 13.94 16.56 18.13
CA LEU A 411 12.84 17.29 18.78
C LEU A 411 13.24 17.83 20.15
N ALA A 412 13.94 17.05 20.97
CA ALA A 412 14.42 17.49 22.28
C ALA A 412 15.50 18.58 22.16
N ALA A 413 16.35 18.56 21.14
CA ALA A 413 17.29 19.63 20.84
C ALA A 413 16.57 20.92 20.43
N GLN A 414 15.55 20.81 19.56
CA GLN A 414 14.70 21.94 19.15
C GLN A 414 13.98 22.56 20.35
N ARG A 415 13.31 21.76 21.19
CA ARG A 415 12.64 22.27 22.41
C ARG A 415 13.61 23.01 23.33
N ARG A 416 14.82 22.46 23.52
CA ARG A 416 15.87 23.13 24.32
C ARG A 416 16.28 24.47 23.73
N ALA A 417 16.49 24.57 22.42
CA ALA A 417 16.86 25.82 21.74
C ALA A 417 15.77 26.91 21.84
N TRP A 418 14.50 26.51 21.87
CA TRP A 418 13.39 27.43 22.11
C TRP A 418 13.29 27.85 23.57
N SER A 419 13.47 26.93 24.52
CA SER A 419 13.33 27.20 25.96
C SER A 419 14.51 27.95 26.58
N ASN A 420 15.73 27.74 26.07
CA ASN A 420 16.95 28.34 26.62
C ASN A 420 17.26 29.75 26.04
N GLY A 421 16.39 30.29 25.19
CA GLY A 421 16.55 31.62 24.58
C GLY A 421 17.44 31.66 23.33
N THR A 422 18.03 30.54 22.88
CA THR A 422 18.88 30.51 21.67
C THR A 422 18.12 31.04 20.44
N VAL A 423 16.88 30.60 20.24
CA VAL A 423 16.06 31.08 19.11
C VAL A 423 15.75 32.57 19.26
N ARG A 424 15.37 33.03 20.46
CA ARG A 424 15.07 34.44 20.73
C ARG A 424 16.27 35.35 20.42
N GLN A 425 17.46 34.95 20.83
CA GLN A 425 18.70 35.69 20.58
C GLN A 425 19.06 35.74 19.09
N ALA A 426 19.00 34.59 18.41
CA ALA A 426 19.25 34.51 16.97
C ALA A 426 18.25 35.36 16.18
N LEU A 427 17.00 35.36 16.62
CA LEU A 427 15.92 36.12 16.01
C LEU A 427 16.07 37.64 16.24
N GLY A 428 16.40 38.08 17.46
CA GLY A 428 16.59 39.52 17.76
C GLY A 428 17.69 40.19 16.94
N SER A 429 18.72 39.44 16.54
CA SER A 429 19.83 39.89 15.70
C SER A 429 19.67 39.58 14.20
N ALA A 430 18.55 38.99 13.79
CA ALA A 430 18.35 38.57 12.41
C ALA A 430 18.08 39.78 11.49
N SER A 431 18.86 39.88 10.40
CA SER A 431 18.57 40.77 9.28
C SER A 431 17.75 40.09 8.19
N ARG A 432 17.80 38.75 8.13
CA ARG A 432 17.12 37.93 7.12
C ARG A 432 16.53 36.66 7.72
N VAL A 433 15.22 36.46 7.57
CA VAL A 433 14.47 35.30 8.05
C VAL A 433 13.98 34.50 6.85
N LEU A 434 14.27 33.21 6.82
CA LEU A 434 13.86 32.32 5.74
C LEU A 434 12.88 31.25 6.23
N PHE A 435 11.69 31.19 5.62
CA PHE A 435 10.72 30.13 5.86
C PHE A 435 10.82 29.03 4.79
N VAL A 436 10.93 27.77 5.21
CA VAL A 436 11.11 26.63 4.30
C VAL A 436 10.08 25.54 4.57
N CYS A 437 9.37 25.11 3.52
CA CYS A 437 8.59 23.88 3.53
C CYS A 437 8.92 23.04 2.29
N TYR A 438 8.24 21.92 2.06
CA TYR A 438 8.54 21.12 0.88
C TYR A 438 8.22 21.88 -0.42
N GLY A 439 6.98 22.33 -0.58
CA GLY A 439 6.50 22.86 -1.87
C GLY A 439 6.61 24.38 -2.05
N ASN A 440 6.70 25.17 -0.98
CA ASN A 440 6.56 26.63 -1.02
C ASN A 440 5.29 27.15 -1.73
N ILE A 441 4.20 26.39 -1.63
CA ILE A 441 2.87 26.73 -2.15
C ILE A 441 1.78 26.71 -1.07
N ASN A 442 2.16 26.32 0.15
CA ASN A 442 1.28 26.12 1.30
C ASN A 442 1.90 26.82 2.54
N ARG A 443 2.47 26.04 3.46
CA ARG A 443 2.94 26.46 4.79
C ARG A 443 3.92 27.64 4.80
N SER A 444 5.01 27.58 4.03
CA SER A 444 6.01 28.66 4.02
C SER A 444 5.53 29.90 3.25
N ALA A 445 4.55 29.76 2.35
CA ALA A 445 3.90 30.89 1.68
C ALA A 445 3.07 31.70 2.67
N ILE A 446 2.22 31.03 3.45
CA ILE A 446 1.46 31.66 4.54
C ILE A 446 2.40 32.33 5.55
N ALA A 447 3.45 31.62 5.96
CA ALA A 447 4.41 32.17 6.91
C ALA A 447 5.10 33.44 6.39
N HIS A 448 5.47 33.46 5.10
CA HIS A 448 6.02 34.64 4.46
C HIS A 448 5.04 35.82 4.48
N CYS A 449 3.84 35.66 3.91
CA CYS A 449 2.87 36.76 3.81
C CYS A 449 2.54 37.36 5.18
N GLN A 450 2.34 36.51 6.19
CA GLN A 450 1.98 36.97 7.52
C GLN A 450 3.16 37.59 8.28
N ALA A 451 4.37 37.07 8.12
CA ALA A 451 5.55 37.67 8.73
C ALA A 451 5.90 39.01 8.08
N SER A 452 5.85 39.10 6.74
CA SER A 452 6.08 40.34 5.99
C SER A 452 5.08 41.44 6.35
N ALA A 453 3.82 41.09 6.61
CA ALA A 453 2.81 42.06 7.04
C ALA A 453 2.98 42.53 8.49
N ALA A 454 3.65 41.74 9.34
CA ALA A 454 3.76 41.99 10.78
C ALA A 454 5.11 42.58 11.21
N LEU A 455 6.14 42.55 10.35
CA LEU A 455 7.50 42.96 10.67
C LEU A 455 7.90 44.23 9.93
N PRO A 456 8.75 45.08 10.54
CA PRO A 456 9.26 46.28 9.88
C PRO A 456 10.23 45.93 8.74
N ASP A 457 10.31 46.80 7.73
CA ASP A 457 11.12 46.65 6.50
C ASP A 457 12.62 46.43 6.73
N THR A 458 13.09 46.62 7.97
CA THR A 458 14.48 46.35 8.40
C THR A 458 14.82 44.85 8.48
N VAL A 459 13.83 43.95 8.44
CA VAL A 459 14.05 42.50 8.40
C VAL A 459 13.58 41.96 7.06
N GLN A 460 14.51 41.41 6.28
CA GLN A 460 14.14 40.76 5.03
C GLN A 460 13.50 39.40 5.31
N ILE A 461 12.29 39.20 4.81
CA ILE A 461 11.55 37.94 4.92
C ILE A 461 11.57 37.23 3.58
N ASP A 462 12.04 35.99 3.56
CA ASP A 462 11.99 35.14 2.37
C ASP A 462 11.26 33.83 2.66
N SER A 463 10.86 33.16 1.59
CA SER A 463 10.48 31.75 1.67
C SER A 463 10.94 30.95 0.48
N ALA A 464 11.13 29.65 0.69
CA ALA A 464 11.51 28.72 -0.35
C ALA A 464 11.02 27.31 -0.05
N GLY A 465 11.27 26.38 -0.98
CA GLY A 465 11.00 24.97 -0.77
C GLY A 465 11.95 24.01 -1.48
N PHE A 466 11.89 22.74 -1.06
CA PHE A 466 12.72 21.65 -1.58
C PHE A 466 12.25 21.09 -2.92
N HIS A 467 11.06 21.46 -3.39
CA HIS A 467 10.53 21.02 -4.68
C HIS A 467 11.32 21.62 -5.84
N THR A 468 11.79 20.77 -6.76
CA THR A 468 12.70 21.14 -7.86
C THR A 468 12.11 22.16 -8.83
N GLN A 469 10.81 22.09 -9.11
CA GLN A 469 10.10 23.08 -9.92
C GLN A 469 9.73 24.33 -9.10
N ALA A 470 10.23 25.49 -9.52
CA ALA A 470 9.83 26.81 -9.03
C ALA A 470 8.66 27.39 -9.85
N GLN A 471 8.24 28.60 -9.52
CA GLN A 471 7.20 29.38 -10.21
C GLN A 471 5.81 28.73 -10.26
N ARG A 472 5.56 27.77 -9.37
CA ARG A 472 4.22 27.21 -9.19
C ARG A 472 3.36 28.16 -8.37
N PRO A 473 2.07 28.33 -8.71
CA PRO A 473 1.15 29.13 -7.90
C PRO A 473 0.96 28.52 -6.51
N ALA A 474 0.36 29.26 -5.59
CA ALA A 474 -0.12 28.68 -4.34
C ALA A 474 -1.08 27.50 -4.62
N ASP A 475 -1.12 26.55 -3.70
CA ASP A 475 -2.12 25.48 -3.74
C ASP A 475 -3.51 26.13 -3.71
N PRO A 476 -4.41 25.81 -4.65
CA PRO A 476 -5.72 26.47 -4.72
C PRO A 476 -6.52 26.39 -3.42
N VAL A 477 -6.45 25.28 -2.68
CA VAL A 477 -7.15 25.15 -1.40
C VAL A 477 -6.57 26.07 -0.36
N MET A 478 -5.24 26.14 -0.29
CA MET A 478 -4.60 27.03 0.67
C MET A 478 -4.82 28.48 0.29
N ALA A 479 -4.87 28.81 -1.00
CA ALA A 479 -5.24 30.14 -1.46
C ALA A 479 -6.67 30.50 -1.01
N ASP A 480 -7.64 29.61 -1.18
CA ASP A 480 -9.03 29.81 -0.74
C ASP A 480 -9.12 29.97 0.79
N VAL A 481 -8.47 29.09 1.55
CA VAL A 481 -8.41 29.15 3.02
C VAL A 481 -7.73 30.45 3.46
N ALA A 482 -6.61 30.82 2.85
CA ALA A 482 -5.88 32.05 3.17
C ALA A 482 -6.74 33.29 2.88
N GLN A 483 -7.41 33.34 1.73
CA GLN A 483 -8.29 34.42 1.33
C GLN A 483 -9.45 34.60 2.33
N ALA A 484 -10.08 33.50 2.76
CA ALA A 484 -11.13 33.52 3.77
C ALA A 484 -10.66 34.10 5.13
N HIS A 485 -9.36 34.03 5.39
CA HIS A 485 -8.71 34.59 6.58
C HIS A 485 -7.93 35.90 6.30
N GLY A 486 -8.17 36.55 5.15
CA GLY A 486 -7.60 37.86 4.82
C GLY A 486 -6.13 37.86 4.40
N THR A 487 -5.58 36.72 3.97
CA THR A 487 -4.23 36.59 3.40
C THR A 487 -4.34 36.31 1.91
N ASP A 488 -3.90 37.24 1.07
CA ASP A 488 -3.91 37.09 -0.39
C ASP A 488 -2.69 36.28 -0.87
N LEU A 489 -2.96 35.18 -1.59
CA LEU A 489 -1.96 34.33 -2.25
C LEU A 489 -2.15 34.27 -3.78
N SER A 490 -3.03 35.10 -4.36
CA SER A 490 -3.36 35.07 -5.79
C SER A 490 -2.14 35.33 -6.70
N ALA A 491 -1.25 36.23 -6.28
CA ALA A 491 0.00 36.53 -6.99
C ALA A 491 1.20 35.65 -6.53
N TRP A 492 0.96 34.63 -5.70
CA TRP A 492 2.03 33.83 -5.12
C TRP A 492 2.76 33.00 -6.16
N SER A 493 4.09 32.97 -6.06
CA SER A 493 4.96 32.18 -6.93
C SER A 493 6.04 31.49 -6.10
N SER A 494 6.05 30.16 -6.13
CA SER A 494 6.99 29.36 -5.34
C SER A 494 8.44 29.51 -5.79
N THR A 495 9.36 29.44 -4.84
CA THR A 495 10.80 29.54 -5.04
C THR A 495 11.50 28.25 -4.60
N HIS A 496 12.44 27.77 -5.41
CA HIS A 496 13.31 26.65 -5.05
C HIS A 496 14.40 27.11 -4.08
N LEU A 497 14.63 26.33 -3.03
CA LEU A 497 15.65 26.62 -2.02
C LEU A 497 17.06 26.46 -2.60
N SER A 498 17.77 27.57 -2.77
CA SER A 498 19.18 27.57 -3.18
C SER A 498 20.14 27.63 -1.98
N ALA A 499 21.41 27.28 -2.24
CA ALA A 499 22.48 27.43 -1.25
C ALA A 499 22.66 28.89 -0.84
N ASP A 500 22.56 29.84 -1.78
CA ASP A 500 22.69 31.26 -1.50
C ASP A 500 21.59 31.76 -0.55
N MET A 501 20.34 31.33 -0.74
CA MET A 501 19.24 31.66 0.17
C MET A 501 19.49 31.11 1.57
N ALA A 502 19.88 29.83 1.68
CA ALA A 502 20.17 29.19 2.95
C ALA A 502 21.37 29.83 3.67
N ASN A 503 22.39 30.25 2.91
CA ASN A 503 23.61 30.86 3.43
C ASN A 503 23.41 32.34 3.82
N ALA A 504 22.56 33.07 3.12
CA ALA A 504 22.24 34.47 3.42
C ALA A 504 21.29 34.63 4.63
N ALA A 505 20.47 33.61 4.92
CA ALA A 505 19.53 33.67 6.04
C ALA A 505 20.26 33.73 7.40
N SER A 506 19.90 34.69 8.26
CA SER A 506 20.39 34.75 9.65
C SER A 506 19.75 33.65 10.50
N ILE A 507 18.51 33.30 10.18
CA ILE A 507 17.74 32.24 10.83
C ILE A 507 16.78 31.60 9.82
N VAL A 508 16.60 30.28 9.93
CA VAL A 508 15.73 29.50 9.05
C VAL A 508 14.66 28.81 9.87
N PHE A 509 13.40 28.90 9.44
CA PHE A 509 12.28 28.19 10.04
C PHE A 509 11.71 27.14 9.09
N VAL A 510 11.70 25.89 9.54
CA VAL A 510 11.17 24.75 8.80
C VAL A 510 9.92 24.17 9.43
N MET A 511 9.13 23.42 8.64
CA MET A 511 7.82 22.93 9.07
C MET A 511 7.85 21.54 9.73
N GLU A 512 8.82 20.67 9.39
CA GLU A 512 8.82 19.25 9.77
C GLU A 512 10.25 18.78 10.07
N LEU A 513 10.40 17.67 10.80
CA LEU A 513 11.70 17.05 11.08
C LEU A 513 12.40 16.60 9.80
N SER A 514 11.64 16.16 8.79
CA SER A 514 12.17 15.81 7.47
C SER A 514 12.89 16.99 6.82
N HIS A 515 12.36 18.21 6.97
CA HIS A 515 13.00 19.43 6.49
C HIS A 515 14.27 19.77 7.28
N LEU A 516 14.28 19.58 8.61
CA LEU A 516 15.52 19.75 9.39
C LEU A 516 16.63 18.81 8.91
N LYS A 517 16.29 17.54 8.67
CA LYS A 517 17.25 16.55 8.14
C LYS A 517 17.71 16.92 6.73
N ALA A 518 16.80 17.41 5.88
CA ALA A 518 17.15 17.88 4.54
C ALA A 518 18.09 19.10 4.59
N MET A 519 17.85 20.05 5.50
CA MET A 519 18.78 21.16 5.75
C MET A 519 20.15 20.66 6.23
N GLN A 520 20.19 19.69 7.15
CA GLN A 520 21.46 19.10 7.62
C GLN A 520 22.23 18.39 6.51
N ALA A 521 21.54 17.72 5.60
CA ALA A 521 22.17 16.98 4.50
C ALA A 521 22.67 17.90 3.38
N SER A 522 21.87 18.90 2.99
CA SER A 522 22.15 19.73 1.80
C SER A 522 22.78 21.09 2.13
N PHE A 523 22.57 21.62 3.34
CA PHE A 523 23.05 22.95 3.77
C PHE A 523 23.64 22.91 5.20
N PRO A 524 24.76 22.21 5.44
CA PRO A 524 25.27 21.94 6.78
C PRO A 524 25.50 23.19 7.64
N ASP A 525 25.98 24.28 7.04
CA ASP A 525 26.24 25.55 7.74
C ASP A 525 24.93 26.23 8.18
N ALA A 526 23.96 26.32 7.27
CA ALA A 526 22.64 26.87 7.57
C ALA A 526 21.86 26.01 8.57
N SER A 527 22.13 24.71 8.63
CA SER A 527 21.41 23.79 9.52
C SER A 527 21.53 24.15 11.01
N ARG A 528 22.64 24.78 11.42
CA ARG A 528 22.89 25.21 12.81
C ARG A 528 21.96 26.33 13.29
N ARG A 529 21.40 27.08 12.34
CA ARG A 529 20.46 28.19 12.55
C ARG A 529 19.06 27.86 12.03
N THR A 530 18.76 26.56 11.88
CA THR A 530 17.47 26.08 11.42
C THR A 530 16.63 25.55 12.58
N PHE A 531 15.39 26.03 12.71
CA PHE A 531 14.49 25.70 13.79
C PHE A 531 13.10 25.28 13.29
N LEU A 532 12.40 24.44 14.06
CA LEU A 532 10.99 24.12 13.78
C LEU A 532 10.10 25.31 14.11
N LEU A 533 9.32 25.78 13.14
CA LEU A 533 8.38 26.88 13.33
C LEU A 533 7.30 26.53 14.36
N GLY A 534 6.79 25.29 14.34
CA GLY A 534 5.70 24.84 15.21
C GLY A 534 6.03 24.82 16.70
N MET A 535 7.28 25.09 17.07
CA MET A 535 7.75 25.18 18.46
C MET A 535 7.64 26.61 19.03
N ALA A 536 7.24 27.60 18.24
CA ALA A 536 7.10 28.98 18.72
C ALA A 536 5.92 29.16 19.68
N ALA A 537 4.81 28.47 19.41
CA ALA A 537 3.62 28.40 20.24
C ALA A 537 2.97 27.00 20.11
N PRO A 538 3.59 25.95 20.68
CA PRO A 538 3.07 24.59 20.59
C PRO A 538 1.83 24.43 21.48
N LEU A 539 0.85 23.66 21.00
CA LEU A 539 -0.23 23.15 21.86
C LEU A 539 0.19 21.85 22.55
N ALA A 540 -0.55 21.44 23.59
CA ALA A 540 -0.23 20.28 24.39
C ALA A 540 -0.18 18.96 23.59
N ASP A 541 -0.94 18.87 22.50
CA ASP A 541 -1.03 17.73 21.59
C ASP A 541 -0.10 17.83 20.38
N GLU A 542 0.62 18.94 20.21
CA GLU A 542 1.51 19.16 19.08
C GLU A 542 2.96 18.83 19.44
N ASN A 543 3.68 18.16 18.52
CA ASN A 543 5.10 17.85 18.69
C ASN A 543 6.02 18.94 18.12
N GLY A 544 5.47 20.06 17.63
CA GLY A 544 6.19 21.15 16.97
C GLY A 544 6.37 20.99 15.46
N GLU A 545 5.91 19.88 14.86
CA GLU A 545 5.80 19.75 13.41
C GLU A 545 4.46 20.34 12.92
N ILE A 546 4.51 20.99 11.76
CA ILE A 546 3.37 21.51 11.02
C ILE A 546 3.19 20.60 9.80
N PRO A 547 2.20 19.68 9.79
CA PRO A 547 2.08 18.62 8.78
C PRO A 547 1.80 19.17 7.38
N ASP A 548 2.20 18.44 6.33
CA ASP A 548 1.92 18.84 4.95
C ASP A 548 0.43 18.69 4.60
N PRO A 549 -0.29 19.77 4.24
CA PRO A 549 -1.70 19.67 3.90
C PRO A 549 -1.93 19.17 2.46
N TYR A 550 -0.88 19.11 1.63
CA TYR A 550 -1.02 18.81 0.21
C TYR A 550 -1.78 17.48 -0.03
N GLY A 551 -2.86 17.57 -0.81
CA GLY A 551 -3.71 16.43 -1.10
C GLY A 551 -4.41 15.84 0.12
N LYS A 552 -4.75 16.68 1.11
CA LYS A 552 -5.62 16.32 2.24
C LYS A 552 -6.98 17.01 2.16
N PRO A 553 -7.98 16.59 2.96
CA PRO A 553 -9.25 17.31 3.07
C PRO A 553 -9.06 18.76 3.54
N VAL A 554 -9.98 19.66 3.16
CA VAL A 554 -9.92 21.11 3.47
C VAL A 554 -9.75 21.40 4.96
N ALA A 555 -10.40 20.63 5.84
CA ALA A 555 -10.24 20.77 7.29
C ALA A 555 -8.78 20.60 7.78
N VAL A 556 -7.94 19.86 7.04
CA VAL A 556 -6.50 19.75 7.32
C VAL A 556 -5.76 21.02 6.89
N TYR A 557 -6.13 21.61 5.74
CA TYR A 557 -5.59 22.90 5.29
C TYR A 557 -5.88 24.01 6.31
N GLU A 558 -7.12 24.12 6.78
CA GLU A 558 -7.53 25.10 7.81
C GLU A 558 -6.75 24.94 9.11
N ARG A 559 -6.59 23.69 9.58
CA ARG A 559 -5.79 23.39 10.78
C ARG A 559 -4.35 23.83 10.61
N VAL A 560 -3.74 23.52 9.46
CA VAL A 560 -2.36 23.90 9.13
C VAL A 560 -2.22 25.42 9.02
N PHE A 561 -3.16 26.10 8.35
CA PHE A 561 -3.18 27.56 8.27
C PHE A 561 -3.20 28.20 9.67
N ASN A 562 -4.08 27.73 10.55
CA ASN A 562 -4.18 28.21 11.93
C ASN A 562 -2.90 27.95 12.73
N GLN A 563 -2.29 26.76 12.56
CA GLN A 563 -1.04 26.41 13.23
C GLN A 563 0.12 27.31 12.77
N VAL A 564 0.27 27.54 11.47
CA VAL A 564 1.28 28.47 10.93
C VAL A 564 1.05 29.87 11.48
N THR A 565 -0.19 30.37 11.40
CA THR A 565 -0.56 31.71 11.85
C THR A 565 -0.22 31.94 13.31
N ARG A 566 -0.58 31.00 14.18
CA ARG A 566 -0.29 31.09 15.62
C ARG A 566 1.22 31.16 15.89
N ASN A 567 2.00 30.31 15.23
CA ASN A 567 3.44 30.26 15.43
C ASN A 567 4.16 31.49 14.85
N VAL A 568 3.71 32.01 13.70
CA VAL A 568 4.24 33.25 13.11
C VAL A 568 3.92 34.45 13.99
N LYS A 569 2.70 34.56 14.54
CA LYS A 569 2.36 35.62 15.50
C LYS A 569 3.23 35.58 16.76
N ALA A 570 3.50 34.39 17.30
CA ALA A 570 4.40 34.24 18.43
C ALA A 570 5.84 34.64 18.08
N LEU A 571 6.31 34.27 16.88
CA LEU A 571 7.62 34.65 16.36
C LEU A 571 7.76 36.17 16.22
N THR A 572 6.78 36.84 15.60
CA THR A 572 6.83 38.28 15.33
C THR A 572 6.76 39.09 16.63
N ALA A 573 5.98 38.63 17.62
CA ALA A 573 5.95 39.22 18.95
C ALA A 573 7.31 39.13 19.68
N MET A 574 8.08 38.05 19.48
CA MET A 574 9.44 37.94 20.04
C MET A 574 10.41 38.91 19.37
N LEU A 575 10.27 39.16 18.06
CA LEU A 575 11.08 40.12 17.31
C LEU A 575 10.87 41.56 17.77
N THR A 576 9.61 41.97 17.91
CA THR A 576 9.26 43.34 18.34
C THR A 576 9.66 43.60 19.79
N ALA A 577 9.53 42.62 20.68
CA ALA A 577 9.95 42.77 22.07
C ALA A 577 11.48 42.79 22.29
N SER A 578 12.27 42.34 21.30
CA SER A 578 13.74 42.23 21.41
C SER A 578 14.50 43.41 20.80
N ARG A 579 13.79 44.37 20.18
CA ARG A 579 14.38 45.59 19.61
C ARG A 579 13.87 46.80 20.40
N PRO A 580 14.77 47.69 20.87
CA PRO A 580 14.40 48.83 21.71
C PRO A 580 13.53 49.85 21.00
#